data_AF-A4JAH1-F1
#
_entry.id   AF-A4JAH1-F1
#
_cell.length_a   1.000
_cell.length_b   1.000
_cell.length_c   1.000
_cell.angle_alpha   90.00
_cell.angle_beta   90.00
_cell.angle_gamma   90.00
#
_symmetry.space_group_name_H-M   'P 1'
#
loop_
_entity.id
_entity.type
_entity.pdbx_description
1 polymer ?
#
loop_
_entity_poly.entity_id
_entity_poly.type
_entity_poly.pdbx_seq_one_letter_code
_entity_poly.pdbx_strand_id
1 'polypeptide(L)'
;MIDGAPAGHELAFHSDVRLSSGETRHVVMVDMATSSKAHLDKLRAFLGDNFFQRITWYASGRSFHGYGEDLLSSDEWVKFMGLLLLVNKPHMEPTVDPRWIGHRLLAGFSALRWTKNTSHYLLPPSLVDGGR
;
A
#
# COMPACT_ATOMS: atom_id res chain seq x y z
N MET A 1 -0.40 11.50 -14.93
CA MET A 1 -1.72 11.34 -14.29
C MET A 1 -2.53 10.39 -15.15
N ILE A 2 -3.34 9.51 -14.55
CA ILE A 2 -4.25 8.65 -15.34
C ILE A 2 -5.53 9.44 -15.56
N ASP A 3 -5.70 10.00 -16.75
CA ASP A 3 -6.78 10.96 -17.06
C ASP A 3 -8.08 10.28 -17.57
N GLY A 4 -8.21 8.96 -17.38
CA GLY A 4 -9.25 8.13 -18.03
C GLY A 4 -10.34 7.57 -17.13
N ALA A 5 -10.39 7.92 -15.85
CA ALA A 5 -11.45 7.42 -14.96
C ALA A 5 -12.74 8.26 -15.13
N PRO A 6 -13.94 7.62 -15.16
CA PRO A 6 -15.20 8.34 -15.29
C PRO A 6 -15.40 9.43 -14.23
N ALA A 7 -16.19 10.45 -14.55
CA ALA A 7 -16.51 11.52 -13.60
C ALA A 7 -17.09 10.93 -12.29
N GLY A 8 -16.59 11.41 -11.15
CA GLY A 8 -16.99 10.92 -9.83
C GLY A 8 -16.50 9.52 -9.47
N HIS A 9 -15.64 8.90 -10.28
CA HIS A 9 -15.06 7.58 -10.02
C HIS A 9 -13.56 7.66 -9.82
N GLU A 10 -13.06 6.85 -8.89
CA GLU A 10 -11.63 6.68 -8.68
C GLU A 10 -11.13 5.42 -9.35
N LEU A 11 -9.87 5.46 -9.77
CA LEU A 11 -9.12 4.28 -10.18
C LEU A 11 -8.25 3.82 -9.02
N ALA A 12 -8.23 2.51 -8.78
CA ALA A 12 -7.32 1.84 -7.87
C ALA A 12 -6.62 0.70 -8.59
N PHE A 13 -5.38 0.45 -8.21
CA PHE A 13 -4.66 -0.75 -8.63
C PHE A 13 -4.94 -1.84 -7.61
N HIS A 14 -5.35 -3.01 -8.10
CA HIS A 14 -5.40 -4.19 -7.28
C HIS A 14 -4.05 -4.92 -7.31
N SER A 15 -3.75 -5.67 -6.26
CA SER A 15 -2.50 -6.42 -6.19
C SER A 15 -2.55 -7.75 -6.92
N ASP A 16 -3.72 -8.30 -7.23
CA ASP A 16 -3.85 -9.60 -7.88
C ASP A 16 -3.36 -9.56 -9.33
N VAL A 17 -2.38 -10.39 -9.62
CA VAL A 17 -1.77 -10.54 -10.95
C VAL A 17 -1.86 -11.99 -11.35
N ARG A 18 -2.47 -12.25 -12.50
CA ARG A 18 -2.51 -13.58 -13.11
C ARG A 18 -1.33 -13.74 -14.06
N LEU A 19 -0.46 -14.69 -13.75
CA LEU A 19 0.70 -15.04 -14.56
C LEU A 19 0.29 -15.89 -15.77
N SER A 20 1.16 -15.96 -16.78
CA SER A 20 0.96 -16.81 -17.96
C SER A 20 0.89 -18.30 -17.62
N SER A 21 1.46 -18.71 -16.48
CA SER A 21 1.35 -20.06 -15.93
C SER A 21 -0.06 -20.39 -15.40
N GLY A 22 -0.95 -19.39 -15.29
CA GLY A 22 -2.26 -19.50 -14.66
C GLY A 22 -2.24 -19.24 -13.14
N GLU A 23 -1.07 -19.12 -12.52
CA GLU A 23 -0.94 -18.79 -11.10
C GLU A 23 -1.36 -17.34 -10.83
N THR A 24 -1.97 -17.12 -9.66
CA THR A 24 -2.23 -15.77 -9.14
C THR A 24 -1.18 -15.41 -8.09
N ARG A 25 -0.59 -14.23 -8.23
CA ARG A 25 0.33 -13.62 -7.27
C ARG A 25 -0.20 -12.26 -6.83
N HIS A 26 0.38 -11.70 -5.78
CA HIS A 26 0.06 -10.38 -5.27
C HIS A 26 1.27 -9.46 -5.33
N VAL A 27 1.11 -8.30 -5.95
CA VAL A 27 2.03 -7.18 -5.81
C VAL A 27 2.06 -6.74 -4.34
N VAL A 28 3.26 -6.52 -3.79
CA VAL A 28 3.41 -5.92 -2.46
C VAL A 28 2.78 -4.53 -2.46
N MET A 29 1.83 -4.29 -1.57
CA MET A 29 1.17 -3.00 -1.40
C MET A 29 1.06 -2.65 0.08
N VAL A 30 1.17 -1.37 0.42
CA VAL A 30 1.03 -0.87 1.80
C VAL A 30 0.24 0.44 1.80
N ASP A 31 -0.79 0.55 2.63
CA ASP A 31 -1.43 1.85 2.95
C ASP A 31 -1.01 2.29 4.36
N MET A 32 -0.24 3.36 4.45
CA MET A 32 0.16 3.93 5.73
C MET A 32 -1.05 4.60 6.40
N ALA A 33 -1.11 4.61 7.73
CA ALA A 33 -2.21 5.29 8.41
C ALA A 33 -2.04 6.82 8.42
N THR A 34 -0.83 7.33 8.14
CA THR A 34 -0.49 8.75 8.26
C THR A 34 0.46 9.20 7.15
N SER A 35 0.53 10.52 6.94
CA SER A 35 1.52 11.18 6.07
C SER A 35 2.81 11.57 6.83
N SER A 36 3.05 10.99 8.01
CA SER A 36 4.24 11.28 8.81
C SER A 36 5.46 10.48 8.32
N LYS A 37 6.53 11.18 7.93
CA LYS A 37 7.80 10.53 7.54
C LYS A 37 8.38 9.67 8.67
N ALA A 38 8.16 10.04 9.93
CA ALA A 38 8.60 9.22 11.07
C ALA A 38 7.91 7.85 11.11
N HIS A 39 6.67 7.73 10.62
CA HIS A 39 5.99 6.44 10.51
C HIS A 39 6.56 5.59 9.35
N LEU A 40 6.97 6.22 8.24
CA LEU A 40 7.73 5.54 7.19
C LEU A 40 9.06 5.00 7.73
N ASP A 41 9.82 5.82 8.48
CA ASP A 41 11.10 5.38 9.07
C ASP A 41 10.90 4.23 10.07
N LYS A 42 9.81 4.27 10.85
CA LYS A 42 9.44 3.15 11.74
C LYS A 42 9.14 1.88 10.96
N LEU A 43 8.44 1.98 9.83
CA LEU A 43 8.20 0.82 8.96
C LEU A 43 9.49 0.32 8.33
N ARG A 44 10.37 1.21 7.86
CA ARG A 44 11.70 0.88 7.34
C ARG A 44 12.53 0.10 8.35
N ALA A 45 12.59 0.58 9.59
CA ALA A 45 13.31 -0.10 10.67
C ALA A 45 12.75 -1.51 10.97
N PHE A 46 11.45 -1.72 10.77
CA PHE A 46 10.80 -3.02 10.99
C PHE A 46 11.03 -4.00 9.82
N LEU A 47 10.83 -3.54 8.58
CA LEU A 47 11.00 -4.37 7.38
C LEU A 47 12.47 -4.62 7.03
N GLY A 48 13.37 -3.76 7.51
CA GLY A 48 14.76 -3.73 7.11
C GLY A 48 14.97 -2.98 5.80
N ASP A 49 16.14 -2.36 5.67
CA ASP A 49 16.47 -1.47 4.54
C ASP A 49 16.32 -2.15 3.19
N ASN A 50 16.84 -3.38 3.04
CA ASN A 50 16.80 -4.11 1.77
C ASN A 50 15.39 -4.34 1.24
N PHE A 51 14.41 -4.62 2.13
CA PHE A 51 13.03 -4.84 1.69
C PHE A 51 12.32 -3.51 1.47
N PHE A 52 12.53 -2.53 2.36
CA PHE A 52 11.90 -1.22 2.27
C PHE A 52 12.27 -0.46 0.99
N GLN A 53 13.53 -0.54 0.56
CA GLN A 53 14.03 0.10 -0.68
C GLN A 53 13.41 -0.48 -1.96
N ARG A 54 12.89 -1.72 -1.89
CA ARG A 54 12.17 -2.35 -3.00
C ARG A 54 10.69 -1.95 -3.05
N ILE A 55 10.27 -1.04 -2.17
CA ILE A 55 8.95 -0.42 -2.18
C ILE A 55 9.09 1.02 -2.62
N THR A 56 8.41 1.37 -3.72
CA THR A 56 8.28 2.75 -4.16
C THR A 56 7.12 3.41 -3.43
N TRP A 57 7.37 4.58 -2.84
CA TRP A 57 6.41 5.29 -1.99
C TRP A 57 5.83 6.53 -2.66
N TYR A 58 4.52 6.72 -2.50
CA TYR A 58 3.78 7.85 -3.04
C TYR A 58 2.97 8.54 -1.93
N ALA A 59 3.11 9.86 -1.80
CA ALA A 59 2.29 10.67 -0.89
C ALA A 59 0.91 10.92 -1.50
N SER A 60 -0.15 10.58 -0.76
CA SER A 60 -1.56 10.70 -1.19
C SER A 60 -2.28 11.92 -0.57
N GLY A 61 -1.54 12.70 0.22
CA GLY A 61 -2.03 13.82 1.03
C GLY A 61 -2.32 13.44 2.48
N ARG A 62 -2.99 12.30 2.73
CA ARG A 62 -3.30 11.82 4.11
C ARG A 62 -2.44 10.65 4.56
N SER A 63 -1.93 9.89 3.61
CA SER A 63 -1.10 8.71 3.85
C SER A 63 0.02 8.63 2.81
N PHE A 64 0.88 7.63 3.00
CA PHE A 64 1.74 7.13 1.93
C PHE A 64 1.20 5.79 1.42
N HIS A 65 1.23 5.63 0.10
CA HIS A 65 0.96 4.37 -0.59
C HIS A 65 2.30 3.76 -1.02
N GLY A 66 2.56 2.52 -0.63
CA GLY A 66 3.74 1.76 -1.03
C GLY A 66 3.39 0.71 -2.08
N TYR A 67 4.24 0.58 -3.10
CA TYR A 67 4.17 -0.46 -4.13
C TYR A 67 5.52 -1.15 -4.26
N GLY A 68 5.58 -2.43 -3.94
CA GLY A 68 6.81 -3.21 -3.98
C GLY A 68 7.01 -3.96 -5.30
N GLU A 69 8.27 -4.29 -5.57
CA GLU A 69 8.69 -5.02 -6.78
C GLU A 69 8.46 -6.53 -6.69
N ASP A 70 8.27 -7.08 -5.49
CA ASP A 70 8.03 -8.50 -5.27
C ASP A 70 6.59 -8.94 -5.62
N LEU A 71 6.47 -10.15 -6.14
CA LEU A 71 5.22 -10.87 -6.33
C LEU A 71 5.10 -12.01 -5.32
N LEU A 72 4.13 -11.91 -4.42
CA LEU A 72 3.87 -12.88 -3.35
C LEU A 72 2.85 -13.93 -3.79
N SER A 73 2.99 -15.19 -3.38
CA SER A 73 1.85 -16.12 -3.33
C SER A 73 0.75 -15.57 -2.42
N SER A 74 -0.47 -16.09 -2.51
CA SER A 74 -1.54 -15.74 -1.57
C SER A 74 -1.14 -16.00 -0.11
N ASP A 75 -0.42 -17.09 0.18
CA ASP A 75 0.03 -17.41 1.54
C ASP A 75 1.10 -16.42 2.03
N GLU A 76 2.08 -16.08 1.19
CA GLU A 76 3.07 -15.06 1.50
C GLU A 76 2.44 -13.68 1.67
N TRP A 77 1.43 -13.36 0.86
CA TRP A 77 0.68 -12.12 0.97
C TRP A 77 -0.07 -12.04 2.30
N VAL A 78 -0.80 -13.09 2.72
CA VAL A 78 -1.47 -13.10 4.04
C VAL A 78 -0.45 -12.93 5.18
N LYS A 79 0.69 -13.62 5.10
CA LYS A 79 1.78 -13.46 6.09
C LYS A 79 2.30 -12.02 6.10
N PHE A 80 2.51 -11.42 4.93
CA PHE A 80 2.93 -10.03 4.80
C PHE A 80 1.92 -9.05 5.42
N MET A 81 0.62 -9.22 5.14
CA MET A 81 -0.43 -8.41 5.77
C MET A 81 -0.43 -8.55 7.31
N GLY A 82 -0.18 -9.76 7.82
CA GLY A 82 0.00 -10.00 9.25
C GLY A 82 1.23 -9.29 9.82
N LEU A 83 2.36 -9.32 9.12
CA LEU A 83 3.57 -8.58 9.51
C LEU A 83 3.32 -7.07 9.58
N LEU A 84 2.58 -6.51 8.62
CA LEU A 84 2.20 -5.09 8.63
C LEU A 84 1.36 -4.72 9.87
N LEU A 85 0.44 -5.61 10.31
CA LEU A 85 -0.31 -5.40 11.54
C LEU A 85 0.59 -5.36 12.77
N LEU A 86 1.65 -6.20 12.83
CA LEU A 86 2.59 -6.22 13.94
C LEU A 86 3.44 -4.94 14.06
N VAL A 87 3.56 -4.16 12.99
CA VAL A 87 4.21 -2.83 13.03
C VAL A 87 3.41 -1.84 13.89
N ASN A 88 2.10 -2.05 14.00
CA ASN A 88 1.22 -1.24 14.83
C ASN A 88 1.39 -1.66 16.29
N LYS A 89 1.98 -0.75 17.09
CA LYS A 89 2.21 -1.00 18.51
C LYS A 89 0.91 -0.74 19.29
N PRO A 90 0.59 -1.57 20.31
CA PRO A 90 -0.55 -1.30 21.19
C PRO A 90 -0.46 0.10 21.81
N HIS A 91 -1.61 0.77 21.94
CA HIS A 91 -1.73 2.10 22.56
C HIS A 91 -0.94 3.23 21.87
N MET A 92 -0.53 3.03 20.62
CA MET A 92 0.09 4.06 19.78
C MET A 92 -0.75 4.29 18.52
N GLU A 93 -0.58 5.47 17.93
CA GLU A 93 -1.11 5.72 16.59
C GLU A 93 -0.56 4.68 15.59
N PRO A 94 -1.41 4.14 14.71
CA PRO A 94 -1.01 3.12 13.76
C PRO A 94 0.04 3.63 12.77
N THR A 95 0.96 2.75 12.40
CA THR A 95 1.94 2.98 11.33
C THR A 95 1.29 2.68 9.97
N VAL A 96 0.70 1.49 9.86
CA VAL A 96 -0.02 1.00 8.68
C VAL A 96 -1.51 0.98 9.00
N ASP A 97 -2.38 1.35 8.06
CA ASP A 97 -3.83 1.42 8.31
C ASP A 97 -4.40 0.02 8.63
N PRO A 98 -4.83 -0.26 9.88
CA PRO A 98 -5.33 -1.57 10.26
C PRO A 98 -6.70 -1.87 9.62
N ARG A 99 -7.51 -0.85 9.32
CA ARG A 99 -8.80 -1.03 8.64
C ARG A 99 -8.56 -1.41 7.18
N TRP A 100 -7.61 -0.76 6.52
CA TRP A 100 -7.19 -1.16 5.18
C TRP A 100 -6.75 -2.62 5.16
N ILE A 101 -5.85 -3.03 6.06
CA ILE A 101 -5.40 -4.43 6.16
C ILE A 101 -6.59 -5.38 6.33
N GLY A 102 -7.49 -5.11 7.29
CA GLY A 102 -8.67 -5.95 7.52
C GLY A 102 -9.58 -6.06 6.30
N HIS A 103 -9.89 -4.95 5.64
CA HIS A 103 -10.69 -4.96 4.42
C HIS A 103 -10.01 -5.72 3.28
N ARG A 104 -8.68 -5.62 3.13
CA ARG A 104 -7.94 -6.30 2.06
C ARG A 104 -7.86 -7.80 2.31
N LEU A 105 -7.58 -8.23 3.55
CA LEU A 105 -7.62 -9.64 3.94
C LEU A 105 -8.98 -10.29 3.64
N LEU A 106 -10.09 -9.60 3.94
CA LEU A 106 -11.44 -10.08 3.60
C LEU A 106 -11.70 -10.13 2.09
N ALA A 107 -11.16 -9.19 1.32
CA ALA A 107 -11.32 -9.16 -0.13
C ALA A 107 -10.46 -10.19 -0.87
N GLY A 108 -9.38 -10.66 -0.26
CA GLY A 108 -8.42 -11.59 -0.88
C GLY A 108 -7.41 -10.92 -1.81
N PHE A 109 -7.35 -9.58 -1.85
CA PHE A 109 -6.36 -8.80 -2.59
C PHE A 109 -6.20 -7.42 -1.96
N SER A 110 -5.04 -6.79 -2.20
CA SER A 110 -4.79 -5.40 -1.82
C SER A 110 -5.26 -4.44 -2.91
N ALA A 111 -5.66 -3.24 -2.53
CA ALA A 111 -6.04 -2.21 -3.48
C ALA A 111 -5.62 -0.84 -2.96
N LEU A 112 -5.03 -0.03 -3.83
CA LEU A 112 -4.59 1.33 -3.54
C LEU A 112 -5.02 2.28 -4.66
N ARG A 113 -5.65 3.39 -4.26
CA ARG A 113 -6.16 4.43 -5.18
C ARG A 113 -5.01 5.17 -5.87
N TRP A 114 -5.19 5.48 -7.16
CA TRP A 114 -4.23 6.23 -7.98
C TRP A 114 -4.71 7.59 -8.50
N THR A 115 -6.00 7.91 -8.37
CA THR A 115 -6.59 9.17 -8.86
C THR A 115 -7.13 10.04 -7.74
N LYS A 116 -7.57 11.26 -8.05
CA LYS A 116 -8.37 12.12 -7.17
C LYS A 116 -9.42 12.78 -8.05
N ASN A 117 -10.53 12.09 -8.25
CA ASN A 117 -11.64 12.54 -9.09
C ASN A 117 -12.92 12.83 -8.27
N THR A 118 -12.90 12.52 -6.97
CA THR A 118 -13.97 12.78 -6.01
C THR A 118 -13.54 13.82 -4.97
N SER A 119 -14.49 14.28 -4.16
CA SER A 119 -14.24 15.23 -3.06
C SER A 119 -13.69 14.58 -1.79
N HIS A 120 -13.69 13.24 -1.71
CA HIS A 120 -13.27 12.51 -0.51
C HIS A 120 -11.75 12.60 -0.28
N TYR A 121 -10.96 12.55 -1.36
CA TYR A 121 -9.49 12.51 -1.29
C TYR A 121 -8.88 13.91 -1.46
N LEU A 122 -7.73 14.15 -0.82
CA LEU A 122 -7.08 15.47 -0.84
C LEU A 122 -6.25 15.70 -2.10
N LEU A 123 -5.38 14.74 -2.43
CA LEU A 123 -4.40 14.86 -3.51
C LEU A 123 -4.31 13.57 -4.33
N PRO A 124 -3.96 13.66 -5.63
CA PRO A 124 -3.50 12.49 -6.37
C PRO A 124 -2.16 12.01 -5.79
N PRO A 125 -1.85 10.70 -5.83
CA PRO A 125 -0.55 10.20 -5.38
C PRO A 125 0.62 10.82 -6.14
N SER A 126 1.64 11.29 -5.42
CA SER A 126 2.89 11.83 -5.99
C SER A 126 4.10 11.10 -5.40
N LEU A 127 5.12 10.84 -6.21
CA LEU A 127 6.33 10.13 -5.77
C LEU A 127 7.00 10.85 -4.58
N VAL A 128 7.47 10.09 -3.58
CA VAL A 128 8.24 10.63 -2.46
C VAL A 128 9.73 10.66 -2.84
N ASP A 129 10.34 11.84 -2.79
CA ASP A 129 11.78 12.02 -3.07
C ASP A 129 12.65 11.17 -2.13
N GLY A 130 13.61 10.45 -2.71
CA GLY A 130 14.50 9.54 -1.97
C GLY A 130 13.89 8.16 -1.66
N GLY A 131 12.74 7.81 -2.25
CA GLY A 131 12.06 6.52 -2.10
C GLY A 131 12.67 5.35 -2.91
N ARG A 132 14.00 5.30 -3.05
CA ARG A 132 14.77 4.14 -3.50
C ARG A 132 15.91 3.90 -2.53
#